data_AF-A0A3N9NZL5-F1
#
_entry.id   AF-A0A3N9NZL5-F1
#
_cell.length_a   1.000
_cell.length_b   1.000
_cell.length_c   1.000
_cell.angle_alpha   90.00
_cell.angle_beta   90.00
_cell.angle_gamma   90.00
#
_symmetry.space_group_name_H-M   'P 1'
#
loop_
_entity.id
_entity.type
_entity.pdbx_description
1 polymer ?
#
loop_
_entity_poly.entity_id
_entity_poly.type
_entity_poly.pdbx_seq_one_letter_code
_entity_poly.pdbx_strand_id
1 'polypeptide(L)'
;MMKKIIFLLSLLAAVSAFSGDLYLNIIWHQHQPLYVNPETDQLSGPWVRTHATKDYYDMAAMHKDFPEVHATINLTSSLLYQLEAYYLKRLAPDNLSEYIPGHTDPWIDLALDPNQDFTQEDIDLLVNNPWNAFAMSSVQMNRFPEYAALRDKPRDELTDEDYAAILCWFYLANFDPDFLRGTSDSNIDLTDLLREENGLFYLKKPLTRETAVELVQKSVEVMRNVIPVHRELM
;
A
#
# COMPACT_ATOMS: atom_id res chain seq x y z
N MET A 1 58.95 49.76 19.62
CA MET A 1 57.71 50.11 18.91
C MET A 1 56.75 48.94 19.04
N MET A 2 55.82 49.02 20.01
CA MET A 2 54.87 47.96 20.40
C MET A 2 53.87 47.66 19.27
N LYS A 3 53.70 46.38 18.91
CA LYS A 3 52.53 45.91 18.18
C LYS A 3 51.54 45.32 19.17
N LYS A 4 50.32 45.83 19.09
CA LYS A 4 49.17 45.60 19.97
C LYS A 4 48.80 44.11 20.03
N ILE A 5 48.77 43.58 21.24
CA ILE A 5 48.00 42.37 21.59
C ILE A 5 46.53 42.80 21.58
N ILE A 6 45.77 42.33 20.59
CA ILE A 6 44.31 42.42 20.62
C ILE A 6 43.82 41.16 21.31
N PHE A 7 43.35 41.36 22.54
CA PHE A 7 42.45 40.48 23.26
C PHE A 7 41.20 40.28 22.41
N LEU A 8 40.98 39.08 21.86
CA LEU A 8 39.66 38.67 21.41
C LEU A 8 39.03 37.87 22.55
N LEU A 9 38.40 38.62 23.45
CA LEU A 9 37.58 38.09 24.53
C LEU A 9 36.36 37.40 23.90
N SER A 10 36.25 36.10 24.16
CA SER A 10 35.01 35.45 24.59
C SER A 10 33.73 35.79 23.81
N LEU A 11 33.49 35.06 22.73
CA LEU A 11 32.15 34.58 22.42
C LEU A 11 32.19 33.06 22.17
N LEU A 12 32.80 32.31 23.11
CA LEU A 12 32.26 30.99 23.42
C LEU A 12 30.94 31.25 24.12
N ALA A 13 29.89 31.51 23.33
CA ALA A 13 28.57 31.12 23.77
C ALA A 13 28.70 29.62 24.05
N ALA A 14 28.67 29.27 25.33
CA ALA A 14 28.58 27.90 25.76
C ALA A 14 27.29 27.33 25.16
N VAL A 15 27.39 26.79 23.95
CA VAL A 15 26.57 25.65 23.60
C VAL A 15 27.08 24.57 24.54
N SER A 16 26.52 24.52 25.75
CA SER A 16 26.66 23.31 26.54
C SER A 16 26.07 22.23 25.65
N ALA A 17 26.93 21.39 25.08
CA ALA A 17 26.48 20.14 24.51
C ALA A 17 25.61 19.51 25.59
N PHE A 18 24.33 19.29 25.29
CA PHE A 18 23.43 18.62 26.21
C PHE A 18 24.09 17.27 26.53
N SER A 19 24.60 17.16 27.75
CA SER A 19 25.27 15.96 28.27
C SER A 19 24.21 15.19 29.04
N GLY A 20 23.45 14.38 28.32
CA GLY A 20 22.46 13.47 28.89
C GLY A 20 21.80 12.61 27.82
N ASP A 21 21.29 11.47 28.24
CA ASP A 21 20.56 10.56 27.34
C ASP A 21 19.21 11.15 26.95
N LEU A 22 18.87 11.09 25.67
CA LEU A 22 17.53 11.40 25.17
C LEU A 22 16.70 10.12 25.15
N TYR A 23 15.68 10.05 26.00
CA TYR A 23 14.72 8.96 25.97
C TYR A 23 13.72 9.16 24.83
N LEU A 24 13.71 8.23 23.87
CA LEU A 24 12.82 8.23 22.73
C LEU A 24 11.74 7.16 22.90
N ASN A 25 10.48 7.53 22.70
CA ASN A 25 9.36 6.59 22.61
C ASN A 25 8.67 6.78 21.25
N ILE A 26 8.78 5.77 20.38
CA ILE A 26 8.15 5.75 19.06
C ILE A 26 6.82 5.02 19.20
N ILE A 27 5.71 5.71 18.88
CA ILE A 27 4.38 5.12 18.87
C ILE A 27 3.80 5.22 17.46
N TRP A 28 3.52 4.06 16.87
CA TRP A 28 2.83 3.94 15.60
C TRP A 28 1.36 3.64 15.82
N HIS A 29 0.49 4.52 15.33
CA HIS A 29 -0.95 4.34 15.39
C HIS A 29 -1.50 3.98 14.01
N GLN A 30 -1.74 2.70 13.78
CA GLN A 30 -2.33 2.20 12.55
C GLN A 30 -3.87 2.23 12.68
N HIS A 31 -4.49 3.12 11.91
CA HIS A 31 -5.91 3.38 11.96
C HIS A 31 -6.53 3.37 10.56
N GLN A 32 -7.74 2.84 10.47
CA GLN A 32 -8.68 3.11 9.38
C GLN A 32 -10.05 3.48 9.95
N PRO A 33 -10.74 4.49 9.39
CA PRO A 33 -12.16 4.71 9.60
C PRO A 33 -12.98 3.44 9.32
N LEU A 34 -14.19 3.37 9.87
CA LEU A 34 -15.13 2.30 9.52
C LEU A 34 -15.75 2.62 8.15
N TYR A 35 -15.33 1.89 7.10
CA TYR A 35 -15.82 2.07 5.73
C TYR A 35 -17.09 1.25 5.43
N VAL A 36 -17.52 0.40 6.36
CA VAL A 36 -18.69 -0.47 6.19
C VAL A 36 -19.94 0.37 5.96
N ASN A 37 -20.62 0.13 4.84
CA ASN A 37 -22.00 0.53 4.66
C ASN A 37 -22.92 -0.53 5.30
N PRO A 38 -23.65 -0.20 6.39
CA PRO A 38 -24.46 -1.17 7.10
C PRO A 38 -25.72 -1.62 6.33
N GLU A 39 -26.16 -0.86 5.33
CA GLU A 39 -27.33 -1.21 4.51
C GLU A 39 -26.97 -2.28 3.47
N THR A 40 -25.79 -2.16 2.86
CA THR A 40 -25.33 -3.08 1.80
C THR A 40 -24.40 -4.19 2.31
N ASP A 41 -23.88 -4.07 3.54
CA ASP A 41 -22.83 -4.93 4.08
C ASP A 41 -21.59 -5.00 3.17
N GLN A 42 -21.22 -3.86 2.59
CA GLN A 42 -20.09 -3.67 1.68
C GLN A 42 -19.14 -2.58 2.21
N LEU A 43 -17.86 -2.63 1.85
CA LEU A 43 -16.92 -1.55 2.17
C LEU A 43 -17.04 -0.42 1.14
N SER A 44 -17.05 0.83 1.60
CA SER A 44 -17.08 2.01 0.72
C SER A 44 -15.72 2.44 0.19
N GLY A 45 -14.63 1.83 0.68
CA GLY A 45 -13.27 2.17 0.28
C GLY A 45 -12.29 1.00 0.45
N PRO A 46 -11.20 0.97 -0.34
CA PRO A 46 -10.24 -0.14 -0.37
C PRO A 46 -9.12 0.02 0.67
N TRP A 47 -9.16 1.07 1.49
CA TRP A 47 -8.01 1.58 2.24
C TRP A 47 -7.44 0.58 3.26
N VAL A 48 -8.26 -0.27 3.84
CA VAL A 48 -7.77 -1.35 4.71
C VAL A 48 -6.84 -2.29 3.93
N ARG A 49 -7.23 -2.72 2.72
CA ARG A 49 -6.40 -3.58 1.86
C ARG A 49 -5.19 -2.83 1.31
N THR A 50 -5.40 -1.62 0.78
CA THR A 50 -4.32 -0.78 0.23
C THR A 50 -3.22 -0.51 1.26
N HIS A 51 -3.58 -0.15 2.50
CA HIS A 51 -2.57 0.05 3.54
C HIS A 51 -2.01 -1.26 4.09
N ALA A 52 -2.75 -2.37 4.06
CA ALA A 52 -2.20 -3.67 4.41
C ALA A 52 -1.05 -4.08 3.48
N THR A 53 -1.20 -3.86 2.16
CA THR A 53 -0.17 -4.18 1.15
C THR A 53 0.96 -3.17 1.08
N LYS A 54 0.77 -1.97 1.64
CA LYS A 54 1.73 -0.85 1.55
C LYS A 54 2.54 -0.62 2.82
N ASP A 55 1.89 -0.75 3.98
CA ASP A 55 2.41 -0.19 5.24
C ASP A 55 2.25 -1.17 6.42
N TYR A 56 1.06 -1.74 6.64
CA TYR A 56 0.79 -2.45 7.91
C TYR A 56 1.66 -3.69 8.07
N TYR A 57 1.80 -4.49 7.00
CA TYR A 57 2.69 -5.64 7.04
C TYR A 57 4.16 -5.19 7.10
N ASP A 58 4.60 -4.36 6.15
CA ASP A 58 6.02 -4.06 5.95
C ASP A 58 6.64 -3.27 7.10
N MET A 59 5.89 -2.34 7.72
CA MET A 59 6.39 -1.61 8.89
C MET A 59 6.72 -2.55 10.06
N ALA A 60 5.90 -3.58 10.28
CA ALA A 60 6.13 -4.55 11.34
C ALA A 60 7.19 -5.57 10.94
N ALA A 61 7.21 -6.02 9.68
CA ALA A 61 8.24 -6.92 9.16
C ALA A 61 9.64 -6.28 9.26
N MET A 62 9.79 -5.05 8.77
CA MET A 62 11.04 -4.28 8.84
C MET A 62 11.51 -4.07 10.29
N HIS A 63 10.59 -3.94 11.25
CA HIS A 63 10.97 -3.74 12.65
C HIS A 63 11.76 -4.93 13.23
N LYS A 64 11.54 -6.14 12.71
CA LYS A 64 12.23 -7.36 13.17
C LYS A 64 13.75 -7.29 12.96
N ASP A 65 14.21 -6.52 11.97
CA ASP A 65 15.64 -6.32 11.69
C ASP A 65 16.32 -5.35 12.66
N PHE A 66 15.53 -4.62 13.46
CA PHE A 66 16.01 -3.60 14.39
C PHE A 66 15.50 -3.82 15.82
N PRO A 67 15.80 -4.97 16.46
CA PRO A 67 15.25 -5.31 17.79
C PRO A 67 15.67 -4.36 18.91
N GLU A 68 16.77 -3.62 18.72
CA GLU A 68 17.26 -2.60 19.67
C GLU A 68 16.47 -1.28 19.60
N VAL A 69 15.66 -1.09 18.54
CA VAL A 69 14.77 0.08 18.41
C VAL A 69 13.46 -0.26 19.10
N HIS A 70 13.11 0.45 20.16
CA HIS A 70 11.85 0.22 20.86
C HIS A 70 10.72 1.04 20.22
N ALA A 71 9.68 0.36 19.72
CA ALA A 71 8.46 1.00 19.23
C ALA A 71 7.21 0.31 19.77
N THR A 72 6.14 1.08 19.96
CA THR A 72 4.80 0.56 20.27
C THR A 72 3.93 0.71 19.03
N ILE A 73 3.38 -0.39 18.51
CA ILE A 73 2.44 -0.37 17.40
C ILE A 73 1.04 -0.67 17.91
N ASN A 74 0.09 0.24 17.66
CA ASN A 74 -1.32 0.09 18.00
C ASN A 74 -2.14 -0.06 16.72
N LEU A 75 -2.92 -1.14 16.62
CA LEU A 75 -3.90 -1.37 15.56
C LEU A 75 -5.31 -1.12 16.12
N THR A 76 -6.08 -0.21 15.51
CA THR A 76 -7.42 0.11 16.01
C THR A 76 -8.42 -1.03 15.79
N SER A 77 -9.40 -1.14 16.69
CA SER A 77 -10.48 -2.13 16.55
C SER A 77 -11.26 -1.99 15.24
N SER A 78 -11.44 -0.76 14.74
CA SER A 78 -12.07 -0.52 13.43
C SER A 78 -11.27 -1.10 12.26
N LEU A 79 -9.94 -1.03 12.32
CA LEU A 79 -9.05 -1.60 11.32
C LEU A 79 -9.12 -3.13 11.38
N LEU A 80 -8.93 -3.70 12.58
CA LEU A 80 -8.95 -5.15 12.79
C LEU A 80 -10.28 -5.77 12.37
N TYR A 81 -11.41 -5.15 12.74
CA TYR A 81 -12.73 -5.63 12.36
C TYR A 81 -12.90 -5.74 10.85
N GLN A 82 -12.51 -4.71 10.09
CA GLN A 82 -12.64 -4.72 8.64
C GLN A 82 -11.69 -5.72 7.98
N LEU A 83 -10.43 -5.78 8.45
CA LEU A 83 -9.44 -6.74 7.98
C LEU A 83 -9.95 -8.17 8.17
N GLU A 84 -10.36 -8.54 9.38
CA GLU A 84 -10.78 -9.90 9.70
C GLU A 84 -12.14 -10.24 9.09
N ALA A 85 -13.15 -9.38 9.25
CA ALA A 85 -14.54 -9.72 8.91
C ALA A 85 -14.87 -9.51 7.43
N TYR A 86 -14.28 -8.52 6.75
CA TYR A 86 -14.58 -8.21 5.35
C TYR A 86 -13.54 -8.76 4.39
N TYR A 87 -12.26 -8.79 4.75
CA TYR A 87 -11.25 -9.37 3.87
C TYR A 87 -10.97 -10.83 4.19
N LEU A 88 -10.41 -11.14 5.36
CA LEU A 88 -9.90 -12.49 5.64
C LEU A 88 -11.00 -13.56 5.68
N LYS A 89 -12.16 -13.25 6.28
CA LYS A 89 -13.29 -14.18 6.36
C LYS A 89 -13.99 -14.39 5.01
N ARG A 90 -14.07 -13.35 4.17
CA ARG A 90 -14.85 -13.38 2.91
C ARG A 90 -13.99 -13.76 1.69
N LEU A 91 -12.66 -13.63 1.80
CA LEU A 91 -11.68 -13.94 0.75
C LEU A 91 -10.80 -15.14 1.15
N ALA A 92 -11.41 -16.25 1.56
CA ALA A 92 -10.67 -17.45 1.98
C ALA A 92 -9.62 -17.86 0.91
N PRO A 93 -8.38 -18.19 1.31
CA PRO A 93 -7.20 -18.25 0.41
C PRO A 93 -7.40 -19.24 -0.71
N ASP A 94 -7.98 -20.37 -0.31
CA ASP A 94 -7.85 -21.62 -1.02
C ASP A 94 -8.97 -21.78 -2.05
N ASN A 95 -9.94 -20.86 -2.04
CA ASN A 95 -11.04 -20.91 -2.98
C ASN A 95 -11.76 -19.57 -3.20
N LEU A 96 -11.21 -18.69 -4.04
CA LEU A 96 -11.95 -17.53 -4.56
C LEU A 96 -13.20 -17.94 -5.38
N SER A 97 -13.39 -19.22 -5.73
CA SER A 97 -14.62 -19.64 -6.42
C SER A 97 -15.88 -19.59 -5.55
N GLU A 98 -15.72 -19.48 -4.23
CA GLU A 98 -16.83 -19.26 -3.28
C GLU A 98 -17.02 -17.77 -2.93
N TYR A 99 -16.29 -16.89 -3.60
CA TYR A 99 -16.44 -15.45 -3.42
C TYR A 99 -17.86 -15.00 -3.78
N ILE A 100 -18.45 -14.19 -2.90
CA ILE A 100 -19.77 -13.60 -3.10
C ILE A 100 -19.57 -12.09 -3.33
N PRO A 101 -19.85 -11.57 -4.53
CA PRO A 101 -19.75 -10.15 -4.81
C PRO A 101 -20.67 -9.29 -3.93
N GLY A 102 -20.35 -8.01 -3.79
CA GLY A 102 -21.13 -7.02 -3.04
C GLY A 102 -20.83 -7.02 -1.54
N HIS A 103 -19.82 -7.76 -1.09
CA HIS A 103 -19.52 -7.97 0.33
C HIS A 103 -18.06 -7.64 0.69
N THR A 104 -17.29 -7.01 -0.18
CA THR A 104 -15.93 -6.54 0.12
C THR A 104 -15.75 -5.09 -0.32
N ASP A 105 -14.55 -4.62 -0.64
CA ASP A 105 -14.43 -3.37 -1.41
C ASP A 105 -14.82 -3.61 -2.88
N PRO A 106 -15.46 -2.63 -3.57
CA PRO A 106 -15.97 -2.80 -4.94
C PRO A 106 -14.90 -3.10 -5.99
N TRP A 107 -13.63 -2.77 -5.75
CA TRP A 107 -12.57 -3.07 -6.71
C TRP A 107 -12.23 -4.56 -6.72
N ILE A 108 -12.43 -5.27 -5.61
CA ILE A 108 -12.35 -6.74 -5.58
C ILE A 108 -13.50 -7.35 -6.37
N ASP A 109 -14.72 -6.82 -6.21
CA ASP A 109 -15.87 -7.26 -7.02
C ASP A 109 -15.54 -7.13 -8.51
N LEU A 110 -15.04 -5.95 -8.91
CA LEU A 110 -14.60 -5.68 -10.26
C LEU A 110 -13.46 -6.61 -10.70
N ALA A 111 -12.45 -6.88 -9.87
CA ALA A 111 -11.33 -7.76 -10.24
C ALA A 111 -11.73 -9.24 -10.36
N LEU A 112 -12.75 -9.68 -9.63
CA LEU A 112 -13.23 -11.06 -9.61
C LEU A 112 -14.46 -11.31 -10.49
N ASP A 113 -14.98 -10.28 -11.19
CA ASP A 113 -16.08 -10.45 -12.13
C ASP A 113 -15.68 -11.42 -13.26
N PRO A 114 -16.40 -12.56 -13.43
CA PRO A 114 -16.16 -13.50 -14.52
C PRO A 114 -16.50 -12.90 -15.90
N ASN A 115 -17.32 -11.85 -15.96
CA ASN A 115 -17.52 -11.08 -17.17
C ASN A 115 -16.30 -10.18 -17.38
N GLN A 116 -15.69 -10.26 -18.56
CA GLN A 116 -14.46 -9.52 -18.86
C GLN A 116 -14.70 -8.12 -19.44
N ASP A 117 -15.95 -7.80 -19.77
CA ASP A 117 -16.35 -6.53 -20.35
C ASP A 117 -16.57 -5.49 -19.24
N PHE A 118 -16.04 -4.28 -19.41
CA PHE A 118 -16.27 -3.20 -18.46
C PHE A 118 -17.61 -2.51 -18.76
N THR A 119 -18.47 -2.45 -17.75
CA THR A 119 -19.66 -1.59 -17.81
C THR A 119 -19.29 -0.13 -17.56
N GLN A 120 -20.21 0.79 -17.85
CA GLN A 120 -20.00 2.21 -17.51
C GLN A 120 -19.86 2.42 -16.00
N GLU A 121 -20.53 1.61 -15.18
CA GLU A 121 -20.42 1.67 -13.71
C GLU A 121 -19.01 1.24 -13.24
N ASP A 122 -18.44 0.23 -13.88
CA ASP A 122 -17.07 -0.22 -13.59
C ASP A 122 -16.03 0.84 -13.97
N ILE A 123 -16.21 1.46 -15.14
CA ILE A 123 -15.38 2.58 -15.59
C ILE A 123 -15.49 3.73 -14.59
N ASP A 124 -16.70 4.08 -14.16
CA ASP A 124 -16.92 5.16 -13.21
C ASP A 124 -16.28 4.85 -11.85
N LEU A 125 -16.39 3.62 -11.35
CA LEU A 125 -15.70 3.16 -10.15
C LEU A 125 -14.18 3.27 -10.29
N LEU A 126 -13.64 2.85 -11.43
CA LEU A 126 -12.20 2.70 -11.63
C LEU A 126 -11.48 4.01 -11.94
N VAL A 127 -12.11 4.94 -12.68
CA VAL A 127 -11.44 6.17 -13.15
C VAL A 127 -12.14 7.49 -12.79
N ASN A 128 -13.42 7.48 -12.38
CA ASN A 128 -14.17 8.71 -12.07
C ASN A 128 -14.54 8.88 -10.58
N ASN A 129 -14.53 7.80 -9.80
CA ASN A 129 -14.82 7.79 -8.37
C ASN A 129 -13.81 8.65 -7.56
N PRO A 130 -14.16 9.25 -6.41
CA PRO A 130 -13.19 9.98 -5.58
C PRO A 130 -11.95 9.17 -5.17
N TRP A 131 -12.08 7.85 -5.10
CA TRP A 131 -11.05 6.88 -4.72
C TRP A 131 -10.55 6.06 -5.92
N ASN A 132 -10.67 6.62 -7.13
CA ASN A 132 -10.32 5.95 -8.38
C ASN A 132 -8.81 5.65 -8.48
N ALA A 133 -8.44 4.88 -9.51
CA ALA A 133 -7.07 4.46 -9.76
C ALA A 133 -6.08 5.64 -9.89
N PHE A 134 -6.54 6.77 -10.39
CA PHE A 134 -5.70 7.95 -10.59
C PHE A 134 -5.68 8.92 -9.39
N ALA A 135 -6.32 8.59 -8.27
CA ALA A 135 -6.32 9.44 -7.07
C ALA A 135 -4.98 9.44 -6.31
N MET A 136 -4.10 8.49 -6.61
CA MET A 136 -2.74 8.39 -6.05
C MET A 136 -1.87 9.59 -6.47
N SER A 137 -0.93 10.01 -5.60
CA SER A 137 -0.05 11.15 -5.90
C SER A 137 0.76 10.94 -7.19
N SER A 138 0.98 12.01 -7.94
CA SER A 138 1.80 11.96 -9.17
C SER A 138 3.24 11.51 -8.90
N VAL A 139 3.81 11.83 -7.74
CA VAL A 139 5.15 11.38 -7.33
C VAL A 139 5.23 9.86 -7.24
N GLN A 140 4.22 9.23 -6.63
CA GLN A 140 4.17 7.77 -6.53
C GLN A 140 3.88 7.15 -7.89
N MET A 141 2.92 7.69 -8.64
CA MET A 141 2.55 7.16 -9.95
C MET A 141 3.69 7.23 -10.96
N ASN A 142 4.50 8.30 -10.93
CA ASN A 142 5.62 8.47 -11.85
C ASN A 142 6.78 7.48 -11.58
N ARG A 143 6.71 6.66 -10.52
CA ARG A 143 7.60 5.48 -10.36
C ARG A 143 7.25 4.34 -11.33
N PHE A 144 6.07 4.39 -11.94
CA PHE A 144 5.51 3.40 -12.85
C PHE A 144 5.17 4.09 -14.19
N PRO A 145 6.12 4.20 -15.14
CA PRO A 145 5.92 4.99 -16.35
C PRO A 145 4.72 4.55 -17.18
N GLU A 146 4.47 3.24 -17.30
CA GLU A 146 3.31 2.69 -17.99
C GLU A 146 1.99 3.08 -17.30
N TYR A 147 1.97 3.18 -15.97
CA TYR A 147 0.78 3.64 -15.24
C TYR A 147 0.54 5.14 -15.42
N ALA A 148 1.61 5.94 -15.36
CA ALA A 148 1.53 7.38 -15.62
C ALA A 148 1.02 7.66 -17.04
N ALA A 149 1.43 6.86 -18.03
CA ALA A 149 0.94 6.97 -19.39
C ALA A 149 -0.58 6.70 -19.49
N LEU A 150 -1.10 5.71 -18.76
CA LEU A 150 -2.54 5.43 -18.68
C LEU A 150 -3.33 6.57 -18.02
N ARG A 151 -2.78 7.21 -16.97
CA ARG A 151 -3.39 8.40 -16.36
C ARG A 151 -3.55 9.53 -17.36
N ASP A 152 -2.51 9.78 -18.14
CA ASP A 152 -2.41 10.92 -19.05
C ASP A 152 -3.12 10.69 -20.39
N LYS A 153 -3.48 9.44 -20.71
CA LYS A 153 -4.24 9.09 -21.91
C LYS A 153 -5.66 9.69 -21.85
N PRO A 154 -6.16 10.31 -22.95
CA PRO A 154 -7.53 10.80 -23.02
C PRO A 154 -8.55 9.69 -22.71
N ARG A 155 -9.59 10.03 -21.93
CA ARG A 155 -10.54 9.03 -21.43
C ARG A 155 -11.35 8.36 -22.53
N ASP A 156 -11.61 9.07 -23.63
CA ASP A 156 -12.30 8.58 -24.83
C ASP A 156 -11.42 7.73 -25.75
N GLU A 157 -10.11 7.64 -25.47
CA GLU A 157 -9.16 6.78 -26.19
C GLU A 157 -8.80 5.49 -25.43
N LEU A 158 -9.29 5.32 -24.19
CA LEU A 158 -9.05 4.12 -23.39
C LEU A 158 -9.77 2.91 -23.97
N THR A 159 -9.07 1.78 -24.07
CA THR A 159 -9.64 0.48 -24.49
C THR A 159 -9.92 -0.42 -23.29
N ASP A 160 -10.60 -1.54 -23.51
CA ASP A 160 -10.85 -2.54 -22.45
C ASP A 160 -9.54 -3.11 -21.87
N GLU A 161 -8.50 -3.27 -22.70
CA GLU A 161 -7.16 -3.64 -22.24
C GLU A 161 -6.53 -2.57 -21.35
N ASP A 162 -6.74 -1.28 -21.67
CA ASP A 162 -6.29 -0.19 -20.81
C ASP A 162 -7.02 -0.24 -19.47
N TYR A 163 -8.34 -0.46 -19.44
CA TYR A 163 -9.09 -0.58 -18.19
C TYR A 163 -8.65 -1.79 -17.35
N ALA A 164 -8.36 -2.93 -17.98
CA ALA A 164 -7.77 -4.08 -17.29
C ALA A 164 -6.40 -3.74 -16.67
N ALA A 165 -5.55 -3.03 -17.42
CA ALA A 165 -4.26 -2.58 -16.91
C ALA A 165 -4.39 -1.54 -15.78
N ILE A 166 -5.31 -0.58 -15.89
CA ILE A 166 -5.60 0.41 -14.85
C ILE A 166 -6.08 -0.28 -13.57
N LEU A 167 -6.95 -1.28 -13.69
CA LEU A 167 -7.40 -2.08 -12.56
C LEU A 167 -6.22 -2.79 -11.90
N CYS A 168 -5.35 -3.45 -12.66
CA CYS A 168 -4.17 -4.09 -12.10
C CYS A 168 -3.24 -3.09 -11.42
N TRP A 169 -3.00 -1.91 -12.02
CA TRP A 169 -2.18 -0.87 -11.43
C TRP A 169 -2.75 -0.31 -10.12
N PHE A 170 -4.08 -0.27 -9.97
CA PHE A 170 -4.73 0.12 -8.72
C PHE A 170 -4.33 -0.78 -7.54
N TYR A 171 -4.03 -2.05 -7.81
CA TYR A 171 -3.46 -2.95 -6.81
C TYR A 171 -1.94 -2.79 -6.75
N LEU A 172 -1.26 -2.99 -7.89
CA LEU A 172 0.19 -3.14 -7.97
C LEU A 172 0.96 -1.94 -7.43
N ALA A 173 0.49 -0.71 -7.70
CA ALA A 173 1.16 0.52 -7.24
C ALA A 173 1.05 0.77 -5.72
N ASN A 174 0.16 0.03 -5.05
CA ASN A 174 -0.07 0.06 -3.61
C ASN A 174 0.63 -1.07 -2.85
N PHE A 175 1.35 -1.96 -3.53
CA PHE A 175 2.27 -2.86 -2.85
C PHE A 175 3.53 -2.12 -2.41
N ASP A 176 4.07 -2.49 -1.26
CA ASP A 176 5.39 -2.01 -0.87
C ASP A 176 6.46 -2.42 -1.91
N PRO A 177 7.41 -1.52 -2.22
CA PRO A 177 8.51 -1.82 -3.14
C PRO A 177 9.28 -3.10 -2.83
N ASP A 178 9.33 -3.57 -1.59
CA ASP A 178 10.04 -4.80 -1.24
C ASP A 178 9.35 -6.05 -1.82
N PHE A 179 8.03 -6.06 -1.98
CA PHE A 179 7.32 -7.10 -2.75
C PHE A 179 7.63 -7.00 -4.25
N LEU A 180 7.73 -5.78 -4.78
CA LEU A 180 8.02 -5.54 -6.20
C LEU A 180 9.46 -5.94 -6.58
N ARG A 181 10.37 -5.92 -5.61
CA ARG A 181 11.78 -6.31 -5.73
C ARG A 181 12.05 -7.77 -5.36
N GLY A 182 11.09 -8.44 -4.72
CA GLY A 182 11.30 -9.78 -4.16
C GLY A 182 12.28 -9.77 -2.97
N THR A 183 12.33 -8.67 -2.22
CA THR A 183 13.18 -8.51 -1.02
C THR A 183 12.40 -8.56 0.28
N SER A 184 11.07 -8.71 0.21
CA SER A 184 10.21 -8.94 1.38
C SER A 184 10.50 -10.30 2.02
N ASP A 185 10.45 -10.39 3.35
CA ASP A 185 10.54 -11.64 4.12
C ASP A 185 9.28 -12.54 4.02
N SER A 186 8.30 -12.11 3.23
CA SER A 186 7.10 -12.91 2.92
C SER A 186 7.36 -13.86 1.74
N ASN A 187 6.43 -14.80 1.51
CA ASN A 187 6.42 -15.60 0.28
C ASN A 187 5.82 -14.83 -0.93
N ILE A 188 5.58 -13.53 -0.77
CA ILE A 188 4.91 -12.68 -1.76
C ILE A 188 5.97 -12.01 -2.60
N ASP A 189 5.98 -12.35 -3.89
CA ASP A 189 6.93 -11.87 -4.89
C ASP A 189 6.13 -11.43 -6.12
N LEU A 190 6.42 -10.21 -6.60
CA LEU A 190 5.80 -9.60 -7.78
C LEU A 190 6.84 -9.32 -8.89
N THR A 191 8.05 -9.88 -8.77
CA THR A 191 9.14 -9.73 -9.74
C THR A 191 8.85 -10.46 -11.06
N ASP A 192 7.84 -11.32 -11.15
CA ASP A 192 7.38 -11.87 -12.43
C ASP A 192 6.58 -10.83 -13.23
N LEU A 193 5.91 -9.88 -12.55
CA LEU A 193 5.17 -8.78 -13.16
C LEU A 193 6.08 -7.60 -13.53
N LEU A 194 7.05 -7.28 -12.67
CA LEU A 194 7.83 -6.05 -12.75
C LEU A 194 9.36 -6.27 -12.74
N ARG A 195 10.08 -5.30 -13.31
CA ARG A 195 11.52 -5.10 -13.13
C ARG A 195 11.79 -3.66 -12.71
N GLU A 196 12.79 -3.45 -11.86
CA GLU A 196 13.27 -2.11 -11.51
C GLU A 196 14.48 -1.73 -12.37
N GLU A 197 14.46 -0.53 -12.95
CA GLU A 197 15.58 0.09 -13.65
C GLU A 197 15.68 1.57 -13.28
N ASN A 198 16.85 2.00 -12.79
CA ASN A 198 17.12 3.38 -12.38
C ASN A 198 16.08 3.95 -11.39
N GLY A 199 15.55 3.10 -10.49
CA GLY A 199 14.54 3.49 -9.49
C GLY A 199 13.10 3.60 -10.02
N LEU A 200 12.85 3.16 -11.27
CA LEU A 200 11.53 3.07 -11.88
C LEU A 200 11.16 1.61 -12.12
N PHE A 201 9.87 1.29 -12.04
CA PHE A 201 9.35 -0.06 -12.26
C PHE A 201 8.66 -0.16 -13.62
N TYR A 202 9.03 -1.20 -14.38
CA TYR A 202 8.52 -1.48 -15.72
C TYR A 202 7.92 -2.87 -15.78
N LEU A 203 6.89 -3.04 -16.60
CA LEU A 203 6.21 -4.31 -16.81
C LEU A 203 7.10 -5.30 -17.56
N LYS A 204 7.08 -6.56 -17.13
CA LYS A 204 7.68 -7.71 -17.85
C LYS A 204 6.70 -8.38 -18.80
N LYS A 205 5.40 -8.26 -18.53
CA LYS A 205 4.30 -8.81 -19.33
C LYS A 205 3.09 -7.85 -19.28
N PRO A 206 2.19 -7.90 -20.27
CA PRO A 206 0.95 -7.14 -20.22
C PRO A 206 0.12 -7.49 -18.97
N LEU A 207 -0.56 -6.49 -18.42
CA LEU A 207 -1.51 -6.67 -17.32
C LEU A 207 -2.88 -7.02 -17.91
N THR A 208 -3.49 -8.10 -17.42
CA THR A 208 -4.79 -8.59 -17.90
C THR A 208 -5.77 -8.76 -16.74
N ARG A 209 -7.02 -9.12 -17.06
CA ARG A 209 -8.04 -9.46 -16.05
C ARG A 209 -7.56 -10.61 -15.14
N GLU A 210 -6.88 -11.60 -15.68
CA GLU A 210 -6.28 -12.69 -14.92
C GLU A 210 -5.20 -12.18 -13.96
N THR A 211 -4.44 -11.16 -14.36
CA THR A 211 -3.48 -10.51 -13.46
C THR A 211 -4.18 -9.79 -12.30
N ALA A 212 -5.36 -9.20 -12.52
CA ALA A 212 -6.13 -8.57 -11.44
C ALA A 212 -6.56 -9.61 -10.39
N VAL A 213 -7.02 -10.80 -10.83
CA VAL A 213 -7.36 -11.92 -9.93
C VAL A 213 -6.15 -12.37 -9.13
N GLU A 214 -4.99 -12.53 -9.76
CA GLU A 214 -3.72 -12.85 -9.09
C GLU A 214 -3.36 -11.80 -8.03
N LEU A 215 -3.49 -10.50 -8.37
CA LEU A 215 -3.20 -9.42 -7.44
C LEU A 215 -4.16 -9.39 -6.24
N VAL A 216 -5.42 -9.79 -6.41
CA VAL A 216 -6.35 -10.00 -5.28
C VAL A 216 -5.81 -11.10 -4.36
N GLN A 217 -5.39 -12.25 -4.91
CA GLN A 217 -4.83 -13.36 -4.13
C GLN A 217 -3.59 -12.93 -3.35
N LYS A 218 -2.66 -12.23 -4.01
CA LYS A 218 -1.46 -11.67 -3.36
C LYS A 218 -1.81 -10.67 -2.27
N SER A 219 -2.79 -9.79 -2.49
CA SER A 219 -3.25 -8.83 -1.49
C SER A 219 -3.78 -9.53 -0.24
N VAL A 220 -4.56 -10.59 -0.44
CA VAL A 220 -5.11 -11.43 0.62
C VAL A 220 -4.01 -12.16 1.39
N GLU A 221 -2.97 -12.63 0.71
CA GLU A 221 -1.78 -13.22 1.33
C GLU A 221 -1.06 -12.21 2.24
N VAL A 222 -0.87 -10.96 1.81
CA VAL A 222 -0.31 -9.90 2.69
C VAL A 222 -1.21 -9.68 3.90
N MET A 223 -2.51 -9.48 3.68
CA MET A 223 -3.49 -9.20 4.73
C MET A 223 -3.52 -10.27 5.82
N ARG A 224 -3.32 -11.54 5.47
CA ARG A 224 -3.25 -12.64 6.45
C ARG A 224 -2.07 -12.52 7.40
N ASN A 225 -0.98 -11.96 6.92
CA ASN A 225 0.25 -11.87 7.68
C ASN A 225 0.34 -10.57 8.50
N VAL A 226 -0.56 -9.60 8.30
CA VAL A 226 -0.60 -8.35 9.09
C VAL A 226 -0.69 -8.62 10.59
N ILE A 227 -1.66 -9.42 11.07
CA ILE A 227 -1.77 -9.68 12.52
C ILE A 227 -0.62 -10.56 13.04
N PRO A 228 -0.25 -11.69 12.37
CA PRO A 228 0.89 -12.51 12.77
C PRO A 228 2.20 -11.73 12.94
N VAL A 229 2.61 -10.92 11.95
CA VAL A 229 3.89 -10.21 12.01
C VAL A 229 3.96 -9.24 13.19
N HIS A 230 2.85 -8.58 13.54
CA HIS A 230 2.79 -7.71 14.72
C HIS A 230 2.86 -8.47 16.04
N ARG A 231 2.35 -9.70 16.09
CA ARG A 231 2.44 -10.55 17.29
C ARG A 231 3.86 -11.06 17.54
N GLU A 232 4.66 -11.20 16.50
CA GLU A 232 6.08 -11.58 16.63
C GLU A 232 6.94 -10.50 17.30
N LEU A 233 6.45 -9.25 17.36
CA LEU A 233 7.12 -8.13 18.02
C LEU A 233 6.83 -8.06 19.54
N MET A 234 5.97 -8.94 20.07
CA MET A 234 5.57 -9.00 21.49
C MET A 234 6.40 -10.01 22.27
#